data_AF-A0AA35KRM5-F1
#
_entry.id   AF-A0AA35KRM5-F1
#
_cell.length_a   1.000
_cell.length_b   1.000
_cell.length_c   1.000
_cell.angle_alpha   90.00
_cell.angle_beta   90.00
_cell.angle_gamma   90.00
#
_symmetry.space_group_name_H-M   'P 1'
#
loop_
_entity.id
_entity.type
_entity.pdbx_description
1 polymer ?
#
loop_
_entity_poly.entity_id
_entity_poly.type
_entity_poly.pdbx_seq_one_letter_code
_entity_poly.pdbx_strand_id
1 'polypeptide(L)'
;MAVKVVFDDCQGNHKLNFEVSNPGFKVEPNGVLVALRNLSDTGRALFIHARSAQAEDTAEVLLVDRKEKQGSLKEIFKAEGSLGIVRQRRSIVATPILIPENQRSPFPRPVGKVVDNDRPEGSKFRIFGKGVDQEPKGFFKIVESTGEVLVTRSLDREAMATYQ
;
A
#
# COMPACT_ATOMS: atom_id res chain seq x y z
N MET A 1 -0.10 -20.58 -18.88
CA MET A 1 -0.28 -19.15 -19.22
C MET A 1 0.99 -18.69 -19.92
N ALA A 2 0.87 -18.05 -21.09
CA ALA A 2 1.99 -17.54 -21.86
C ALA A 2 1.71 -16.08 -22.22
N VAL A 3 2.59 -15.16 -21.84
CA VAL A 3 2.49 -13.72 -22.14
C VAL A 3 3.74 -13.31 -22.90
N LYS A 4 3.58 -12.62 -24.03
CA LYS A 4 4.73 -12.13 -24.81
C LYS A 4 5.16 -10.77 -24.28
N VAL A 5 6.42 -10.67 -23.88
CA VAL A 5 7.06 -9.43 -23.45
C VAL A 5 7.79 -8.84 -24.65
N VAL A 6 7.62 -7.53 -24.86
CA VAL A 6 8.31 -6.77 -25.91
C VAL A 6 9.27 -5.82 -25.21
N PHE A 7 10.51 -5.84 -25.66
CA PHE A 7 11.56 -4.94 -25.23
C PHE A 7 12.19 -4.32 -26.48
N ASP A 8 12.71 -3.10 -26.39
CA ASP A 8 13.37 -2.41 -27.49
C ASP A 8 14.51 -1.53 -26.93
N ASP A 9 15.75 -1.91 -27.23
CA ASP A 9 16.94 -1.09 -26.94
C ASP A 9 17.34 -0.15 -28.08
N CYS A 10 16.47 0.05 -29.08
CA CYS A 10 16.70 0.82 -30.30
C CYS A 10 17.87 0.31 -31.17
N GLN A 11 18.49 -0.82 -30.82
CA GLN A 11 19.67 -1.41 -31.46
C GLN A 11 19.46 -2.88 -31.83
N GLY A 12 18.20 -3.28 -31.99
CA GLY A 12 17.82 -4.60 -32.46
C GLY A 12 17.96 -5.71 -31.41
N ASN A 13 18.08 -5.37 -30.12
CA ASN A 13 17.91 -6.29 -29.01
C ASN A 13 18.91 -7.46 -28.98
N HIS A 14 20.15 -7.17 -29.36
CA HIS A 14 21.21 -8.18 -29.41
C HIS A 14 21.73 -8.49 -28.00
N LYS A 15 21.77 -9.79 -27.62
CA LYS A 15 22.23 -10.27 -26.30
C LYS A 15 21.38 -9.79 -25.11
N LEU A 16 20.06 -9.87 -25.26
CA LEU A 16 19.12 -9.59 -24.18
C LEU A 16 19.19 -10.62 -23.06
N ASN A 17 19.31 -10.13 -21.83
CA ASN A 17 19.18 -10.94 -20.62
C ASN A 17 17.92 -10.51 -19.86
N PHE A 18 17.08 -11.49 -19.53
CA PHE A 18 15.88 -11.28 -18.72
C PHE A 18 16.08 -11.86 -17.33
N GLU A 19 15.77 -11.07 -16.31
CA GLU A 19 15.70 -11.51 -14.92
C GLU A 19 14.28 -11.27 -14.40
N VAL A 20 13.70 -12.28 -13.77
CA VAL A 20 12.33 -12.23 -13.25
C VAL A 20 12.38 -12.26 -11.73
N SER A 21 11.69 -11.33 -11.08
CA SER A 21 11.70 -11.21 -9.61
C SER A 21 11.08 -12.42 -8.89
N ASN A 22 10.37 -13.27 -9.62
CA ASN A 22 9.70 -14.45 -9.09
C ASN A 22 10.30 -15.74 -9.70
N PRO A 23 10.87 -16.65 -8.89
CA PRO A 23 11.48 -17.89 -9.37
C PRO A 23 10.47 -18.90 -9.93
N GLY A 24 9.17 -18.68 -9.74
CA GLY A 24 8.10 -19.44 -10.37
C GLY A 24 7.88 -19.12 -11.85
N PHE A 25 8.62 -18.15 -12.41
CA PHE A 25 8.46 -17.68 -13.79
C PHE A 25 9.80 -17.62 -14.51
N LYS A 26 9.75 -17.74 -15.83
CA LYS A 26 10.91 -17.55 -16.71
C LYS A 26 10.48 -16.90 -18.01
N VAL A 27 11.34 -16.04 -18.56
CA VAL A 27 11.20 -15.55 -19.93
C VAL A 27 12.06 -16.42 -20.84
N GLU A 28 11.44 -17.00 -21.87
CA GLU A 28 12.12 -17.73 -22.92
C GLU A 28 12.84 -16.77 -23.90
N PRO A 29 13.85 -17.24 -24.66
CA PRO A 29 14.57 -16.38 -25.62
C PRO A 29 13.71 -15.73 -26.70
N ASN A 30 12.52 -16.29 -26.96
CA ASN A 30 11.50 -15.75 -27.87
C ASN A 30 10.66 -14.61 -27.24
N GLY A 31 10.96 -14.21 -26.00
CA GLY A 31 10.25 -13.17 -25.25
C GLY A 31 8.98 -13.66 -24.56
N VAL A 32 8.73 -14.97 -24.49
CA VAL A 32 7.52 -15.52 -23.85
C VAL A 32 7.76 -15.78 -22.37
N LEU A 33 6.97 -15.14 -21.51
CA LEU A 33 6.91 -15.42 -20.09
C LEU A 33 6.08 -16.68 -19.84
N VAL A 34 6.70 -17.68 -19.21
CA VAL A 34 6.10 -18.96 -18.84
C VAL A 34 6.10 -19.13 -17.32
N ALA A 35 5.01 -19.70 -16.80
CA ALA A 35 4.89 -20.10 -15.41
C ALA A 35 5.42 -21.54 -15.24
N LEU A 36 6.31 -21.74 -14.27
CA LEU A 36 6.95 -23.03 -13.96
C LEU A 36 6.18 -23.83 -12.89
N ARG A 37 5.26 -23.20 -12.15
CA ARG A 37 4.48 -23.81 -11.08
C ARG A 37 3.03 -23.32 -11.11
N ASN A 38 2.12 -24.06 -10.48
CA ASN A 38 0.72 -23.66 -10.34
C ASN A 38 0.61 -22.33 -9.56
N LEU A 39 -0.22 -21.42 -10.07
CA LEU A 39 -0.23 -20.01 -9.69
C LEU A 39 -0.92 -19.68 -8.35
N SER A 40 -1.21 -20.69 -7.52
CA SER A 40 -2.07 -20.55 -6.34
C SER A 40 -1.54 -19.63 -5.23
N ASP A 41 -0.22 -19.44 -5.14
CA ASP A 41 0.46 -18.64 -4.10
C ASP A 41 1.37 -17.53 -4.66
N THR A 42 1.17 -17.14 -5.93
CA THR A 42 2.05 -16.13 -6.54
C THR A 42 1.60 -14.73 -6.14
N GLY A 43 2.54 -13.87 -5.73
CA GLY A 43 2.27 -12.46 -5.43
C GLY A 43 1.53 -11.72 -6.55
N ARG A 44 0.87 -10.60 -6.23
CA ARG A 44 -0.03 -9.87 -7.15
C ARG A 44 0.64 -9.31 -8.41
N ALA A 45 1.95 -9.13 -8.38
CA ALA A 45 2.74 -8.64 -9.50
C ALA A 45 4.13 -9.31 -9.52
N LEU A 46 4.74 -9.38 -10.70
CA LEU A 46 6.15 -9.72 -10.88
C LEU A 46 6.83 -8.65 -11.72
N PHE A 47 8.14 -8.50 -11.53
CA PHE A 47 8.96 -7.56 -12.30
C PHE A 47 9.85 -8.35 -13.25
N ILE A 48 9.95 -7.87 -14.49
CA ILE A 48 10.84 -8.40 -15.51
C ILE A 48 11.87 -7.32 -15.81
N HIS A 49 13.11 -7.59 -15.46
CA HIS A 49 14.25 -6.74 -15.80
C HIS A 49 14.85 -7.24 -17.10
N ALA A 50 14.93 -6.36 -18.09
CA ALA A 50 15.56 -6.63 -19.37
C ALA A 50 16.85 -5.80 -19.46
N ARG A 51 17.98 -6.46 -19.67
CA ARG A 51 19.29 -5.82 -19.75
C ARG A 51 19.98 -6.16 -21.06
N SER A 52 20.41 -5.13 -21.78
CA SER A 52 21.37 -5.22 -22.88
C SER A 52 22.64 -4.44 -22.55
N ALA A 53 23.60 -4.38 -23.47
CA ALA A 53 24.77 -3.54 -23.29
C ALA A 53 24.46 -2.04 -23.49
N GLN A 54 23.27 -1.72 -23.99
CA GLN A 54 22.86 -0.37 -24.39
C GLN A 54 21.76 0.20 -23.49
N ALA A 55 20.88 -0.65 -22.97
CA ALA A 55 19.75 -0.22 -22.15
C ALA A 55 19.42 -1.24 -21.05
N GLU A 56 18.83 -0.74 -19.98
CA GLU A 56 18.22 -1.53 -18.92
C GLU A 56 16.81 -1.00 -18.70
N ASP A 57 15.81 -1.87 -18.80
CA ASP A 57 14.39 -1.53 -18.62
C ASP A 57 13.71 -2.53 -17.70
N THR A 58 12.63 -2.11 -17.06
CA THR A 58 11.88 -2.92 -16.10
C THR A 58 10.38 -2.82 -16.35
N ALA A 59 9.73 -3.97 -16.55
CA ALA A 59 8.29 -4.08 -16.72
C ALA A 59 7.64 -4.69 -15.47
N GLU A 60 6.54 -4.09 -15.00
CA GLU A 60 5.66 -4.66 -13.98
C GLU A 60 4.54 -5.46 -14.65
N VAL A 61 4.36 -6.72 -14.25
CA VAL A 61 3.32 -7.61 -14.77
C VAL A 61 2.37 -7.99 -13.63
N LEU A 62 1.12 -7.54 -13.74
CA LEU A 62 0.06 -7.85 -12.79
C LEU A 62 -0.53 -9.24 -13.07
N LEU A 63 -0.55 -10.09 -12.05
CA LEU A 63 -1.16 -11.41 -12.11
C LEU A 63 -2.62 -11.31 -11.66
N VAL A 64 -3.54 -11.35 -12.63
CA VAL A 64 -4.97 -11.31 -12.37
C VAL A 64 -5.49 -12.75 -12.28
N ASP A 65 -5.73 -13.24 -11.06
CA ASP A 65 -6.40 -14.51 -10.85
C ASP A 65 -7.91 -14.35 -11.11
N ARG A 66 -8.42 -15.10 -12.08
CA ARG A 66 -9.86 -15.14 -12.37
C ARG A 66 -10.52 -16.15 -11.43
N LYS A 67 -10.56 -15.86 -10.12
CA LYS A 67 -11.40 -16.65 -9.21
C LYS A 67 -12.87 -16.30 -9.44
N GLU A 68 -13.55 -17.15 -10.18
CA GLU A 68 -15.01 -17.28 -10.11
C GLU A 68 -15.35 -17.67 -8.67
N LYS A 69 -15.99 -16.76 -7.93
CA LYS A 69 -16.37 -16.98 -6.54
C LYS A 69 -17.44 -18.07 -6.47
N GLN A 70 -17.05 -19.29 -6.08
CA GLN A 70 -17.94 -20.18 -5.34
C GLN A 70 -17.20 -20.71 -4.11
N GLY A 71 -17.90 -20.64 -2.99
CA GLY A 71 -17.31 -20.48 -1.67
C GLY A 71 -16.79 -21.75 -1.01
N SER A 72 -15.98 -21.54 0.04
CA SER A 72 -16.10 -22.26 1.31
C SER A 72 -15.16 -21.60 2.32
N LEU A 73 -15.72 -21.05 3.40
CA LEU A 73 -15.02 -20.47 4.55
C LEU A 73 -14.36 -21.56 5.43
N LYS A 74 -13.59 -22.49 4.85
CA LYS A 74 -13.08 -23.67 5.58
C LYS A 74 -11.55 -23.84 5.65
N GLU A 75 -10.74 -22.95 5.07
CA GLU A 75 -9.27 -23.11 5.08
C GLU A 75 -8.50 -22.06 5.90
N ILE A 76 -9.14 -21.34 6.81
CA ILE A 76 -8.46 -20.29 7.60
C ILE A 76 -7.59 -20.85 8.75
N PHE A 77 -7.69 -22.14 9.11
CA PHE A 77 -7.06 -22.68 10.34
C PHE A 77 -6.14 -23.90 10.15
N LYS A 78 -5.52 -24.10 8.98
CA LYS A 78 -4.52 -25.18 8.80
C LYS A 78 -3.34 -24.77 7.92
N ALA A 79 -2.49 -23.88 8.41
CA ALA A 79 -1.11 -23.76 7.97
C ALA A 79 -0.28 -23.01 9.03
N GLU A 80 -0.06 -23.67 10.17
CA GLU A 80 1.03 -23.32 11.06
C GLU A 80 2.33 -23.83 10.38
N GLY A 81 3.11 -22.91 9.82
CA GLY A 81 4.32 -23.23 9.08
C GLY A 81 4.87 -22.06 8.27
N SER A 82 5.34 -21.02 8.97
CA SER A 82 6.22 -19.94 8.49
C SER A 82 6.05 -19.43 7.05
N LEU A 83 4.83 -19.14 6.59
CA LEU A 83 4.65 -18.24 5.46
C LEU A 83 4.96 -16.83 5.98
N GLY A 84 6.20 -16.40 5.73
CA GLY A 84 6.66 -15.06 6.07
C GLY A 84 5.64 -14.06 5.57
N ILE A 85 4.99 -13.37 6.51
CA ILE A 85 4.14 -12.23 6.25
C ILE A 85 5.04 -11.26 5.47
N VAL A 86 4.85 -11.17 4.14
CA VAL A 86 5.53 -10.16 3.34
C VAL A 86 5.04 -8.84 3.91
N ARG A 87 5.92 -8.19 4.67
CA ARG A 87 5.64 -6.91 5.29
C ARG A 87 5.56 -5.87 4.17
N GLN A 88 4.37 -5.71 3.60
CA GLN A 88 4.08 -4.58 2.73
C GLN A 88 4.19 -3.31 3.60
N ARG A 89 5.10 -2.40 3.23
CA ARG A 89 5.22 -1.10 3.90
C ARG A 89 3.90 -0.36 3.73
N ARG A 90 3.06 -0.37 4.76
CA ARG A 90 1.87 0.50 4.82
C ARG A 90 2.36 1.93 5.06
N SER A 91 2.18 2.83 4.10
CA SER A 91 2.45 4.25 4.29
C SER A 91 1.15 4.93 4.69
N ILE A 92 0.82 4.92 5.98
CA ILE A 92 -0.16 5.89 6.51
C ILE A 92 0.48 7.26 6.34
N VAL A 93 -0.12 8.12 5.54
CA VAL A 93 0.39 9.47 5.30
C VAL A 93 -0.43 10.46 6.10
N ALA A 94 0.23 11.13 7.04
CA ALA A 94 -0.31 12.27 7.76
C ALA A 94 0.63 13.46 7.57
N THR A 95 0.15 14.49 6.88
CA THR A 95 0.87 15.77 6.78
C THR A 95 0.67 16.57 8.07
N PRO A 96 1.63 17.44 8.46
CA PRO A 96 1.41 18.39 9.55
C PRO A 96 0.12 19.19 9.33
N ILE A 97 -0.75 19.21 10.34
CA ILE A 97 -2.03 19.93 10.26
C ILE A 97 -1.84 21.30 10.91
N LEU A 98 -2.00 22.36 10.12
CA LEU A 98 -1.97 23.74 10.61
C LEU A 98 -3.38 24.16 11.01
N ILE A 99 -3.59 24.44 12.30
CA ILE A 99 -4.89 24.82 12.83
C ILE A 99 -4.82 26.28 13.28
N PRO A 100 -5.62 27.19 12.69
CA PRO A 100 -5.66 28.57 13.14
C PRO A 100 -6.25 28.64 14.54
N GLU A 101 -5.63 29.46 15.39
CA GLU A 101 -6.11 29.77 16.73
C GLU A 101 -7.50 30.44 16.68
N ASN A 102 -8.24 30.42 17.80
CA ASN A 102 -9.50 31.14 17.95
C ASN A 102 -10.59 30.76 16.94
N GLN A 103 -10.62 29.49 16.54
CA GLN A 103 -11.75 28.95 15.79
C GLN A 103 -13.06 29.21 16.56
N ARG A 104 -13.99 29.90 15.92
CA ARG A 104 -15.30 30.17 16.50
C ARG A 104 -16.16 28.91 16.47
N SER A 105 -17.06 28.80 17.44
CA SER A 105 -18.12 27.79 17.45
C SER A 105 -18.94 27.85 16.15
N PRO A 106 -19.53 26.72 15.70
CA PRO A 106 -19.77 25.47 16.44
C PRO A 106 -18.64 24.43 16.33
N PHE A 107 -18.37 23.73 17.43
CA PHE A 107 -17.52 22.55 17.48
C PHE A 107 -18.37 21.27 17.50
N PRO A 108 -17.85 20.11 17.05
CA PRO A 108 -16.50 19.86 16.53
C PRO A 108 -16.29 20.36 15.08
N ARG A 109 -15.07 20.78 14.74
CA ARG A 109 -14.71 21.29 13.40
C ARG A 109 -13.66 20.43 12.71
N PRO A 110 -13.78 20.12 11.41
CA PRO A 110 -12.76 19.40 10.68
C PRO A 110 -11.52 20.27 10.46
N VAL A 111 -10.36 19.70 10.73
CA VAL A 111 -9.06 20.37 10.63
C VAL A 111 -8.11 19.65 9.68
N GLY A 112 -8.35 18.38 9.38
CA GLY A 112 -7.54 17.62 8.42
C GLY A 112 -8.08 16.22 8.21
N LYS A 113 -7.37 15.40 7.44
CA LYS A 113 -7.75 14.02 7.15
C LYS A 113 -6.50 13.16 7.01
N VAL A 114 -6.53 12.00 7.64
CA VAL A 114 -5.54 10.95 7.44
C VAL A 114 -6.01 10.05 6.31
N VAL A 115 -5.13 9.79 5.35
CA VAL A 115 -5.43 8.94 4.20
C VAL A 115 -4.51 7.73 4.23
N ASP A 116 -5.11 6.56 4.07
CA ASP A 116 -4.42 5.29 3.91
C ASP A 116 -4.97 4.62 2.64
N ASN A 117 -4.16 4.65 1.57
CA ASN A 117 -4.54 4.12 0.26
C ASN A 117 -4.63 2.59 0.25
N ASP A 118 -3.93 1.92 1.17
CA ASP A 118 -3.88 0.46 1.27
C ASP A 118 -4.78 -0.07 2.39
N ARG A 119 -5.71 0.76 2.88
CA ARG A 119 -6.59 0.42 4.00
C ARG A 119 -7.47 -0.79 3.64
N PRO A 120 -7.38 -1.90 4.41
CA PRO A 120 -8.28 -3.03 4.23
C PRO A 120 -9.72 -2.62 4.54
N GLU A 121 -10.67 -3.14 3.75
CA GLU A 121 -12.11 -2.93 3.96
C GLU A 121 -12.51 -3.31 5.40
N GLY A 122 -13.21 -2.43 6.10
CA GLY A 122 -13.61 -2.61 7.50
C GLY A 122 -12.58 -2.22 8.57
N SER A 123 -11.34 -1.85 8.19
CA SER A 123 -10.34 -1.33 9.16
C SER A 123 -10.76 0.02 9.73
N LYS A 124 -10.34 0.41 10.94
CA LYS A 124 -10.75 1.67 11.59
C LYS A 124 -9.57 2.60 11.82
N PHE A 125 -9.77 3.91 11.60
CA PHE A 125 -8.80 4.93 12.00
C PHE A 125 -8.86 5.19 13.50
N ARG A 126 -7.70 5.27 14.15
CA ARG A 126 -7.55 5.62 15.57
C ARG A 126 -6.38 6.58 15.72
N ILE A 127 -6.55 7.58 16.59
CA ILE A 127 -5.49 8.53 16.96
C ILE A 127 -5.26 8.44 18.47
N PHE A 128 -4.01 8.65 18.88
CA PHE A 128 -3.55 8.67 20.25
C PHE A 128 -2.47 9.75 20.37
N GLY A 129 -2.25 10.28 21.57
CA GLY A 129 -1.27 11.31 21.86
C GLY A 129 -1.85 12.43 22.73
N LYS A 130 -1.04 13.48 22.91
CA LYS A 130 -1.48 14.68 23.62
C LYS A 130 -2.63 15.34 22.85
N GLY A 131 -3.65 15.83 23.56
CA GLY A 131 -4.84 16.36 22.89
C GLY A 131 -5.89 15.30 22.59
N VAL A 132 -5.60 14.01 22.74
CA VAL A 132 -6.57 12.92 22.53
C VAL A 132 -6.82 12.19 23.85
N ASP A 133 -5.92 11.27 24.21
CA ASP A 133 -5.99 10.40 25.39
C ASP A 133 -4.95 10.77 26.47
N GLN A 134 -3.93 11.56 26.11
CA GLN A 134 -2.93 12.12 27.04
C GLN A 134 -3.18 13.60 27.33
N GLU A 135 -2.77 14.05 28.52
CA GLU A 135 -2.96 15.43 28.96
C GLU A 135 -2.20 16.42 28.05
N PRO A 136 -2.83 17.52 27.60
CA PRO A 136 -4.22 17.90 27.83
C PRO A 136 -5.20 17.10 26.98
N LYS A 137 -6.25 16.50 27.59
CA LYS A 137 -7.07 15.49 26.90
C LYS A 137 -8.26 16.07 26.14
N GLY A 138 -8.67 15.38 25.07
CA GLY A 138 -9.96 15.57 24.41
C GLY A 138 -10.12 16.84 23.58
N PHE A 139 -9.05 17.34 22.98
CA PHE A 139 -9.03 18.42 22.00
C PHE A 139 -9.23 17.92 20.56
N PHE A 140 -8.78 16.69 20.27
CA PHE A 140 -8.85 16.10 18.93
C PHE A 140 -9.62 14.78 18.94
N LYS A 141 -10.30 14.51 17.84
CA LYS A 141 -10.98 13.23 17.55
C LYS A 141 -10.75 12.86 16.09
N ILE A 142 -10.74 11.56 15.78
CA ILE A 142 -10.75 11.08 14.40
C ILE A 142 -12.05 10.32 14.13
N VAL A 143 -12.62 10.51 12.95
CA VAL A 143 -13.74 9.71 12.46
C VAL A 143 -13.21 8.37 11.97
N GLU A 144 -13.54 7.28 12.66
CA GLU A 144 -12.98 5.94 12.40
C GLU A 144 -13.20 5.44 10.96
N SER A 145 -14.29 5.86 10.31
CA SER A 145 -14.69 5.43 8.97
C SER A 145 -13.98 6.20 7.87
N THR A 146 -13.80 7.52 8.02
CA THR A 146 -13.31 8.42 6.98
C THR A 146 -11.85 8.88 7.18
N GLY A 147 -11.33 8.81 8.40
CA GLY A 147 -10.01 9.35 8.74
C GLY A 147 -9.99 10.86 8.96
N GLU A 148 -11.16 11.51 8.99
CA GLU A 148 -11.27 12.96 9.22
C GLU A 148 -10.94 13.31 10.67
N VAL A 149 -10.04 14.28 10.86
CA VAL A 149 -9.59 14.79 12.16
C VAL A 149 -10.40 16.03 12.51
N LEU A 150 -11.00 15.99 13.69
CA LEU A 150 -11.88 17.01 14.24
C LEU A 150 -11.23 17.64 15.47
N VAL A 151 -11.32 18.97 15.58
CA VAL A 151 -11.05 19.70 16.82
C VAL A 151 -12.36 19.91 17.57
N THR A 152 -12.37 19.68 18.88
CA THR A 152 -13.59 19.67 19.71
C THR A 152 -13.82 20.96 20.49
N ARG A 153 -12.80 21.81 20.61
CA ARG A 153 -12.83 23.08 21.35
C ARG A 153 -11.78 24.05 20.81
N SER A 154 -11.80 25.30 21.25
CA SER A 154 -10.78 26.28 20.89
C SER A 154 -9.39 25.85 21.37
N LEU A 155 -8.39 26.07 20.53
CA LEU A 155 -6.98 25.88 20.85
C LEU A 155 -6.39 27.23 21.24
N ASP A 156 -5.51 27.20 22.23
CA ASP A 156 -4.75 28.34 22.72
C ASP A 156 -3.25 28.03 22.55
N ARG A 157 -2.58 28.85 21.74
CA ARG A 157 -1.16 28.68 21.41
C ARG A 157 -0.26 28.95 22.61
N GLU A 158 -0.67 29.84 23.52
CA GLU A 158 0.10 30.20 24.72
C GLU A 158 0.12 29.04 25.72
N ALA A 159 -0.99 28.30 25.81
CA ALA A 159 -1.07 27.07 26.58
C ALA A 159 -0.27 25.93 25.90
N MET A 160 -0.53 25.67 24.61
CA MET A 160 0.19 24.65 23.83
C MET A 160 0.23 24.97 22.33
N ALA A 161 1.43 25.22 21.81
CA ALA A 161 1.65 25.50 20.40
C ALA A 161 1.67 24.25 19.50
N THR A 162 2.03 23.08 20.05
CA THR A 162 2.23 21.85 19.27
C THR A 162 1.72 20.63 20.04
N TYR A 163 1.03 19.74 19.33
CA TYR A 163 0.55 18.46 19.84
C TYR A 163 1.24 17.32 19.06
N GLN A 164 1.75 16.33 19.79
CA GLN A 164 2.43 15.15 19.25
C GLN A 164 1.79 13.88 19.81
#